data_AF-A0A1E9BWG8-F1
#
_entry.id   AF-A0A1E9BWG8-F1
#
_cell.length_a   1.000
_cell.length_b   1.000
_cell.length_c   1.000
_cell.angle_alpha   90.00
_cell.angle_beta   90.00
_cell.angle_gamma   90.00
#
_symmetry.space_group_name_H-M   'P 1'
#
loop_
_entity.id
_entity.type
_entity.pdbx_description
1 polymer ?
#
loop_
_entity_poly.entity_id
_entity_poly.type
_entity_poly.pdbx_seq_one_letter_code
_entity_poly.pdbx_strand_id
1 'polypeptide(L)' 'MKKRITQDDYIKANRKASREAEIKEHGHPVCYKRVHESKKVYNRRKIKAADKKLPYFFVLRIVTL' A
#
# COMPACT_ATOMS: atom_id res chain seq x y z
N MET A 1 27.41 -25.77 25.19
CA MET A 1 27.35 -26.45 23.88
C MET A 1 27.27 -25.38 22.79
N LYS A 2 28.22 -25.31 21.84
CA LYS A 2 28.13 -24.34 20.74
C LYS A 2 26.94 -24.71 19.86
N LYS A 3 26.04 -23.75 19.59
CA LYS A 3 24.95 -23.97 18.63
C LYS A 3 25.57 -24.12 17.25
N ARG A 4 25.35 -25.28 16.62
CA ARG A 4 25.76 -25.51 15.23
C ARG A 4 24.78 -24.75 14.34
N ILE A 5 25.31 -24.02 13.37
CA ILE A 5 24.47 -23.34 12.36
C ILE A 5 23.81 -24.42 11.53
N THR A 6 22.48 -24.41 11.49
CA THR A 6 21.69 -25.35 10.70
C THR A 6 21.40 -24.76 9.31
N GLN A 7 20.98 -25.61 8.38
CA GLN A 7 20.53 -25.16 7.05
C GLN A 7 19.37 -24.16 7.15
N ASP A 8 18.47 -24.35 8.12
CA ASP A 8 17.36 -23.45 8.38
C ASP A 8 17.81 -22.06 8.79
N ASP A 9 18.90 -21.96 9.56
CA ASP A 9 19.47 -20.68 9.96
C ASP A 9 20.02 -19.91 8.75
N TYR A 10 20.68 -20.62 7.82
CA TYR A 10 21.14 -20.05 6.56
C TYR A 10 19.98 -19.54 5.69
N ILE A 11 18.89 -20.31 5.59
CA ILE A 11 17.70 -19.90 4.83
C ILE A 11 17.05 -18.67 5.47
N LYS A 12 16.93 -18.63 6.80
CA LYS A 12 16.38 -17.46 7.52
C LYS A 12 17.23 -16.21 7.31
N ALA A 13 18.55 -16.34 7.38
CA ALA A 13 19.47 -15.23 7.13
C ALA A 13 19.30 -14.67 5.72
N ASN A 14 19.24 -15.52 4.70
CA ASN A 14 19.02 -15.09 3.33
C ASN A 14 17.66 -14.41 3.12
N ARG A 15 16.58 -14.95 3.69
CA ARG A 15 15.25 -14.31 3.63
C ARG A 15 15.27 -12.90 4.24
N LYS A 16 15.96 -12.73 5.38
CA LYS A 16 16.11 -11.42 6.04
C LYS A 16 16.94 -10.47 5.18
N ALA A 17 18.06 -10.93 4.64
CA ALA A 17 18.92 -10.12 3.76
C ALA A 17 18.17 -9.66 2.50
N SER A 18 17.40 -10.54 1.84
CA SER A 18 16.57 -10.15 0.69
C SER A 18 15.52 -9.10 1.05
N ARG A 19 14.90 -9.24 2.23
CA ARG A 19 13.91 -8.27 2.74
C ARG A 19 14.53 -6.89 2.99
N GLU A 20 15.72 -6.87 3.59
CA GLU A 20 16.45 -5.63 3.88
C GLU A 20 16.92 -4.95 2.59
N ALA A 21 17.35 -5.71 1.59
CA ALA A 21 17.68 -5.19 0.27
C ALA A 21 16.47 -4.53 -0.41
N GLU A 22 15.31 -5.20 -0.38
CA GLU A 22 14.04 -4.69 -0.91
C GLU A 22 13.61 -3.38 -0.23
N ILE A 23 13.72 -3.32 1.10
CA ILE A 23 13.40 -2.12 1.89
C ILE A 23 14.40 -0.99 1.60
N LYS A 24 15.69 -1.31 1.41
CA LYS A 24 16.71 -0.31 1.07
C LYS A 24 16.45 0.33 -0.29
N GLU A 25 16.00 -0.46 -1.26
CA GLU A 25 15.72 0.00 -2.62
C GLU A 25 14.40 0.77 -2.73
N HIS A 26 13.31 0.26 -2.15
CA HIS A 26 11.96 0.80 -2.34
C HIS A 26 11.42 1.57 -1.13
N GLY A 27 12.08 1.50 0.04
CA GLY A 27 11.59 2.07 1.29
C GLY A 27 10.45 1.30 1.94
N HIS A 28 9.84 0.35 1.24
CA HIS A 28 8.75 -0.48 1.74
C HIS A 28 8.73 -1.86 1.06
N PRO A 29 8.10 -2.86 1.68
CA PRO A 29 7.76 -4.11 1.03
C PRO A 29 7.04 -3.93 -0.32
N VAL A 30 7.58 -4.53 -1.37
CA VAL A 30 7.00 -4.64 -2.69
C VAL A 30 6.03 -5.82 -2.72
N CYS A 31 4.81 -5.58 -3.21
CA CYS A 31 3.79 -6.60 -3.36
C CYS A 31 3.65 -7.00 -4.83
N TYR A 32 4.28 -8.11 -5.22
CA TYR A 32 4.25 -8.62 -6.61
C TYR A 32 2.89 -9.17 -7.05
N LYS A 33 2.05 -9.60 -6.10
CA LYS A 33 0.73 -10.22 -6.38
C LYS A 33 -0.41 -9.21 -6.42
N ARG A 34 -0.14 -7.92 -6.18
CA ARG A 34 -1.20 -6.91 -6.11
C ARG A 34 -1.74 -6.65 -7.51
N VAL A 35 -3.05 -6.82 -7.68
CA VAL A 35 -3.74 -6.38 -8.89
C VAL A 35 -3.72 -4.84 -8.91
N HIS A 36 -3.09 -4.28 -9.94
CA HIS A 36 -3.02 -2.83 -10.12
C HIS A 36 -4.30 -2.34 -10.81
N GLU A 37 -5.23 -1.81 -10.03
CA GLU A 37 -6.46 -1.21 -10.56
C GLU A 37 -6.21 0.16 -11.18
N SER A 38 -6.69 0.38 -12.40
CA SER A 38 -6.58 1.67 -13.07
C SER A 38 -7.41 2.74 -12.35
N LYS A 39 -6.72 3.82 -11.92
CA LYS A 39 -7.35 4.94 -11.22
C LYS A 39 -8.43 5.64 -12.06
N LYS A 40 -8.24 5.71 -13.39
CA LYS A 40 -9.14 6.41 -14.32
C LYS A 40 -10.37 5.59 -14.67
N VAL A 41 -10.21 4.27 -14.86
CA VAL A 41 -11.30 3.40 -15.32
C VAL A 41 -12.17 2.97 -14.14
N TYR A 42 -11.57 2.40 -13.10
CA TYR A 42 -12.32 1.78 -12.00
C TYR A 42 -12.52 2.73 -10.80
N ASN A 43 -11.48 3.47 -10.40
CA ASN A 43 -11.53 4.27 -9.16
C ASN A 43 -11.92 5.74 -9.36
N ARG A 44 -12.25 6.18 -10.58
CA ARG A 44 -12.53 7.60 -10.87
C ARG A 44 -13.71 8.14 -10.08
N ARG A 45 -14.82 7.40 -9.98
CA ARG A 45 -16.02 7.84 -9.26
C ARG A 45 -15.77 7.94 -7.74
N LYS A 46 -15.04 6.99 -7.18
CA LYS A 46 -14.69 6.95 -5.75
C LYS A 46 -13.81 8.14 -5.34
N ILE A 47 -12.80 8.47 -6.16
CA ILE A 47 -11.92 9.63 -5.91
C ILE A 47 -12.70 10.94 -6.09
N LYS A 48 -13.51 11.07 -7.15
CA LYS A 48 -14.32 12.28 -7.38
C LYS A 48 -15.36 12.53 -6.29
N ALA A 49 -15.92 11.50 -5.67
CA ALA A 49 -16.86 11.66 -4.55
C ALA A 49 -16.18 12.20 -3.28
N ALA A 50 -14.87 11.99 -3.12
CA ALA A 50 -14.10 12.53 -2.01
C ALA A 50 -13.70 14.00 -2.23
N ASP A 51 -13.74 14.50 -3.47
CA ASP A 51 -13.61 15.94 -3.76
C ASP A 51 -14.86 16.67 -3.25
N LYS A 52 -14.82 17.09 -1.98
CA LYS A 52 -15.83 17.89 -1.26
C LYS A 52 -16.17 19.25 -1.90
N LYS A 53 -15.66 19.53 -3.09
CA LYS A 53 -15.87 20.78 -3.85
C LYS A 53 -16.95 20.62 -4.91
N LEU A 54 -17.88 19.69 -4.72
CA LEU A 54 -19.01 19.49 -5.62
C LEU A 54 -20.17 20.41 -5.22
N PRO A 55 -20.84 21.05 -6.20
CA PRO A 55 -21.79 22.15 -5.97
C PRO A 55 -23.04 21.72 -5.16
N TYR A 56 -23.31 20.43 -5.06
CA TYR A 56 -24.43 19.89 -4.28
C TYR A 56 -24.24 20.03 -2.75
N PHE A 57 -23.02 20.22 -2.25
CA PHE A 57 -22.80 20.48 -0.82
C PHE A 57 -23.22 21.90 -0.39
N PHE A 58 -23.30 22.86 -1.31
CA PHE A 58 -23.74 24.23 -1.00
C PHE A 58 -25.26 24.34 -0.86
N VAL A 59 -26.03 23.49 -1.56
CA VAL A 59 -27.50 23.53 -1.54
C VAL A 59 -28.05 23.12 -0.17
N LEU A 60 -27.44 22.12 0.46
CA LEU A 60 -27.83 21.66 1.81
C LEU A 60 -27.62 22.74 2.88
N ARG A 61 -26.64 23.64 2.73
CA ARG A 61 -26.36 24.69 3.73
C ARG A 61 -27.31 25.89 3.64
N ILE A 62 -27.88 26.14 2.46
CA ILE A 62 -28.82 27.26 2.24
C ILE A 62 -30.22 26.91 2.73
N VAL A 63 -30.65 25.64 2.63
CA VAL A 63 -31.99 25.21 3.05
C VAL A 63 -32.11 25.02 4.58
N THR A 64 -30.98 24.88 5.29
CA THR A 64 -30.95 24.68 6.75
C THR A 64 -30.63 25.95 7.56
N LEU A 65 -30.62 27.13 6.93
CA LEU A 65 -30.43 28.43 7.58
C LEU A 65 -31.76 29.19 7.69
#